data_AF-G3B057-F1
#
_entry.id   AF-G3B057-F1
#
_cell.length_a   1.000
_cell.length_b   1.000
_cell.length_c   1.000
_cell.angle_alpha   90.00
_cell.angle_beta   90.00
_cell.angle_gamma   90.00
#
_symmetry.space_group_name_H-M   'P 1'
#
loop_
_entity.id
_entity.type
_entity.pdbx_description
1 polymer ?
#
loop_
_entity_poly.entity_id
_entity_poly.type
_entity_poly.pdbx_seq_one_letter_code
_entity_poly.pdbx_strand_id
1 'polypeptide(L)'
;MLKLIAPVLALYLWACSVTAPGLTASEVRLEAAAASDLQALNLTVRNPIAVNNQVIHGRFLHITDIHPDEFYRPGSSPDKMCHGGHGDAGRYGDAILGCDSPLELMNQTFEWINTHLKDKIDFIVWTGDNIRHDNDRNFPRTEMNIFDMNEHVSGSLYELFKNPDTSNPRNLVVDLIPSLGNNDVYPHNLFAPGPTLQTREMYKIWSHFIPQNQLHIFNRGAYFFREVVPGQLAVVSINTLYLFRSNPLVDNCDRRKDPGYKLFEWLGVVLKEMRARGMKVWLTGHVPPNEKNYDISCLRKYIIWSYEYRDVIIGGLYGHMNIDHFIPLDSRAAYRSLAGSGKVSVADWDGDESDDDDDDVDLVQQPPMRIAGGTPLNKVRYMDSVRSDVYGKIAKRRKSGPHGDRYTVAHVTASVIPTFNPGLRVWEYNTTGLASMLNNQPASANWDQFFAGVDRHMAYLDTVDDVDHTRGVSMFDYFSSRKDNTLPPKKPADIPVGPAYTPQTFTPLRYTQYYVDLASVNAGKKPFGYEHEYSTDDRTYHMESLLVENWLSLGRSLAAPVKNPVKAGDDPALAQLWDTFLAHSFVDSDYENLGYG
;
A
#
# COMPACT_ATOMS: atom_id res chain seq x y z
N MET A 1 -19.39 27.04 24.38
CA MET A 1 -20.48 27.50 23.49
C MET A 1 -20.88 26.37 22.52
N LEU A 2 -21.39 25.27 23.08
CA LEU A 2 -22.13 24.26 22.34
C LEU A 2 -23.58 24.74 22.23
N LYS A 3 -24.02 25.04 21.00
CA LYS A 3 -25.40 25.28 20.51
C LYS A 3 -25.36 26.36 19.43
N LEU A 4 -24.80 26.07 18.25
CA LEU A 4 -25.00 26.87 17.02
C LEU A 4 -24.45 26.20 15.73
N ILE A 5 -24.38 24.86 15.65
CA ILE A 5 -24.11 24.14 14.39
C ILE A 5 -25.11 23.00 14.20
N ALA A 6 -26.38 23.32 14.42
CA ALA A 6 -27.52 22.45 14.13
C ALA A 6 -28.67 23.36 13.71
N PRO A 7 -28.54 24.08 12.57
CA PRO A 7 -29.46 23.80 11.46
C PRO A 7 -28.91 24.17 10.06
N VAL A 8 -27.68 23.79 9.69
CA VAL A 8 -27.19 23.96 8.30
C VAL A 8 -27.22 22.65 7.50
N LEU A 9 -27.39 21.51 8.17
CA LEU A 9 -27.48 20.18 7.53
C LEU A 9 -28.90 19.70 7.22
N ALA A 10 -29.95 20.42 7.65
CA ALA A 10 -31.35 19.97 7.51
C ALA A 10 -32.13 20.64 6.37
N LEU A 11 -31.53 21.59 5.62
CA LEU A 11 -32.17 22.27 4.48
C LEU A 11 -31.61 21.85 3.10
N TYR A 12 -30.73 20.85 3.06
CA TYR A 12 -30.07 20.35 1.84
C TYR A 12 -30.64 19.01 1.33
N LEU A 13 -31.88 18.68 1.69
CA LEU A 13 -32.56 17.45 1.24
C LEU A 13 -33.60 17.69 0.12
N TRP A 14 -33.67 18.90 -0.46
CA TRP A 14 -34.68 19.18 -1.48
C TRP A 14 -34.23 20.20 -2.54
N ALA A 15 -33.11 19.91 -3.22
CA ALA A 15 -32.81 20.48 -4.53
C ALA A 15 -31.83 19.58 -5.28
N CYS A 16 -32.09 19.38 -6.58
CA CYS A 16 -31.32 18.60 -7.56
C CYS A 16 -31.61 17.09 -7.64
N SER A 17 -32.84 16.73 -8.01
CA SER A 17 -33.12 15.53 -8.80
C SER A 17 -32.73 15.77 -10.26
N VAL A 18 -31.43 15.70 -10.57
CA VAL A 18 -30.99 15.24 -11.89
C VAL A 18 -30.62 13.78 -11.68
N THR A 19 -31.58 12.88 -11.94
CA THR A 19 -31.33 11.44 -11.83
C THR A 19 -30.32 11.05 -12.88
N ALA A 20 -29.08 10.77 -12.46
CA ALA A 20 -28.15 10.03 -13.31
C ALA A 20 -28.85 8.73 -13.76
N PRO A 21 -28.71 8.31 -15.02
CA PRO A 21 -29.24 7.02 -15.44
C PRO A 21 -28.70 5.92 -14.51
N GLY A 22 -29.58 5.04 -14.04
CA GLY A 22 -29.18 3.93 -13.19
C GLY A 22 -28.14 3.05 -13.89
N LEU A 23 -27.22 2.47 -13.11
CA LEU A 23 -26.25 1.51 -13.65
C LEU A 23 -26.99 0.25 -14.10
N THR A 24 -26.61 -0.28 -15.26
CA THR A 24 -27.10 -1.58 -15.73
C THR A 24 -25.96 -2.58 -15.70
N ALA A 25 -26.14 -3.65 -14.92
CA ALA A 25 -25.14 -4.66 -14.69
C ALA A 25 -25.67 -6.07 -14.95
N SER A 26 -24.87 -6.89 -15.64
CA SER A 26 -25.20 -8.29 -15.93
C SER A 26 -23.95 -9.16 -16.01
N GLU A 27 -24.06 -10.41 -15.63
CA GLU A 27 -22.99 -11.40 -15.80
C GLU A 27 -22.85 -11.78 -17.27
N VAL A 28 -21.61 -11.77 -17.77
CA VAL A 28 -21.29 -12.12 -19.15
C VAL A 28 -20.62 -13.48 -19.17
N ARG A 29 -21.07 -14.36 -20.06
CA ARG A 29 -20.47 -15.68 -20.23
C ARG A 29 -19.07 -15.54 -20.81
N LEU A 30 -18.08 -16.13 -20.13
CA LEU A 30 -16.72 -16.17 -20.62
C LEU A 30 -16.58 -17.14 -21.81
N GLU A 31 -15.86 -16.71 -22.86
CA GLU A 31 -15.54 -17.54 -24.00
C GLU A 31 -14.48 -18.60 -23.67
N ALA A 32 -14.46 -19.72 -24.41
CA ALA A 32 -13.53 -20.82 -24.14
C ALA A 32 -12.05 -20.42 -24.30
N ALA A 33 -11.73 -19.55 -25.26
CA ALA A 33 -10.37 -19.04 -25.46
C ALA A 33 -9.93 -18.19 -24.26
N ALA A 34 -10.75 -17.22 -23.84
CA ALA A 34 -10.48 -16.40 -22.67
C ALA A 34 -10.36 -17.23 -21.36
N ALA A 35 -11.14 -18.31 -21.24
CA ALA A 35 -10.99 -19.26 -20.13
C ALA A 35 -9.64 -19.99 -20.15
N SER A 36 -9.19 -20.42 -21.33
CA SER A 36 -7.86 -21.06 -21.50
C SER A 36 -6.73 -20.09 -21.18
N ASP A 37 -6.85 -18.82 -21.58
CA ASP A 37 -5.84 -17.80 -21.31
C ASP A 37 -5.72 -17.51 -19.81
N LEU A 38 -6.84 -17.45 -19.08
CA LEU A 38 -6.82 -17.32 -17.62
C LEU A 38 -6.15 -18.52 -16.94
N GLN A 39 -6.41 -19.74 -17.43
CA GLN A 39 -5.77 -20.94 -16.89
C GLN A 39 -4.25 -20.95 -17.12
N ALA A 40 -3.80 -20.51 -18.30
CA ALA A 40 -2.38 -20.40 -18.61
C ALA A 40 -1.65 -19.41 -17.68
N LEU A 41 -2.37 -18.42 -17.16
CA LEU A 41 -1.87 -17.45 -16.19
C LEU A 41 -2.06 -17.89 -14.72
N ASN A 42 -2.56 -19.09 -14.43
CA ASN A 42 -2.93 -19.48 -13.05
C ASN A 42 -3.92 -18.49 -12.40
N LEU A 43 -4.88 -17.99 -13.17
CA LEU A 43 -5.99 -17.16 -12.68
C LEU A 43 -7.28 -17.98 -12.64
N THR A 44 -8.16 -17.68 -11.68
CA THR A 44 -9.42 -18.42 -11.57
C THR A 44 -10.32 -18.16 -12.77
N VAL A 45 -10.86 -19.18 -13.43
CA VAL A 45 -11.84 -19.00 -14.52
C VAL A 45 -13.19 -18.60 -13.94
N ARG A 46 -13.65 -17.38 -14.23
CA ARG A 46 -14.95 -16.84 -13.76
C ARG A 46 -15.55 -15.91 -14.80
N ASN A 47 -16.88 -15.89 -14.84
CA ASN A 47 -17.62 -14.94 -15.66
C ASN A 47 -17.44 -13.51 -15.12
N PRO A 48 -17.09 -12.54 -15.97
CA PRO A 48 -17.05 -11.15 -15.58
C PRO A 48 -18.47 -10.54 -15.54
N ILE A 49 -18.57 -9.34 -14.97
CA ILE A 49 -19.81 -8.56 -14.87
C ILE A 49 -19.66 -7.34 -15.78
N ALA A 50 -20.49 -7.24 -16.82
CA ALA A 50 -20.59 -6.02 -17.61
C ALA A 50 -21.42 -4.98 -16.85
N VAL A 51 -20.93 -3.75 -16.79
CA VAL A 51 -21.55 -2.59 -16.15
C VAL A 51 -21.45 -1.41 -17.11
N ASN A 52 -22.57 -1.05 -17.76
CA ASN A 52 -22.58 -0.06 -18.84
C ASN A 52 -21.50 -0.37 -19.91
N ASN A 53 -20.44 0.46 -19.99
CA ASN A 53 -19.33 0.30 -20.95
C ASN A 53 -18.06 -0.30 -20.31
N GLN A 54 -18.12 -0.78 -19.07
CA GLN A 54 -17.00 -1.39 -18.36
C GLN A 54 -17.27 -2.88 -18.10
N VAL A 55 -16.22 -3.69 -18.06
CA VAL A 55 -16.29 -5.10 -17.65
C VAL A 55 -15.50 -5.26 -16.36
N ILE A 56 -16.14 -5.87 -15.35
CA ILE A 56 -15.55 -6.15 -14.04
C ILE A 56 -15.24 -7.66 -13.97
N HIS A 57 -13.96 -7.97 -13.99
CA HIS A 57 -13.38 -9.30 -13.95
C HIS A 57 -13.25 -9.85 -12.52
N GLY A 58 -13.24 -9.00 -11.51
CA GLY A 58 -12.98 -9.40 -10.12
C GLY A 58 -11.50 -9.53 -9.82
N ARG A 59 -10.63 -8.79 -10.54
CA ARG A 59 -9.17 -8.91 -10.44
C ARG A 59 -8.49 -7.55 -10.54
N PHE A 60 -7.35 -7.38 -9.86
CA PHE A 60 -6.53 -6.18 -10.02
C PHE A 60 -5.04 -6.50 -9.92
N LEU A 61 -4.22 -5.71 -10.61
CA LEU A 61 -2.76 -5.82 -10.57
C LEU A 61 -2.22 -4.94 -9.44
N HIS A 62 -1.23 -5.44 -8.70
CA HIS A 62 -0.40 -4.65 -7.79
C HIS A 62 1.06 -4.72 -8.27
N ILE A 63 1.64 -3.55 -8.58
CA ILE A 63 3.02 -3.36 -9.04
C ILE A 63 3.68 -2.22 -8.25
N THR A 64 4.99 -2.32 -8.00
CA THR A 64 5.71 -1.33 -7.19
C THR A 64 7.20 -1.30 -7.53
N ASP A 65 7.87 -0.22 -7.12
CA ASP A 65 9.33 -0.13 -7.02
C ASP A 65 10.01 -0.54 -8.33
N ILE A 66 9.73 0.22 -9.39
CA ILE A 66 10.29 -0.03 -10.72
C ILE A 66 11.74 0.40 -10.77
N HIS A 67 12.09 1.52 -10.11
CA HIS A 67 13.45 2.08 -10.07
C HIS A 67 14.19 2.04 -11.42
N PRO A 68 13.61 2.57 -12.50
CA PRO A 68 14.32 2.67 -13.76
C PRO A 68 15.58 3.54 -13.60
N ASP A 69 16.67 3.04 -14.16
CA ASP A 69 17.98 3.67 -14.20
C ASP A 69 18.39 3.93 -15.65
N GLU A 70 18.39 5.21 -16.02
CA GLU A 70 18.80 5.68 -17.33
C GLU A 70 20.31 5.51 -17.60
N PHE A 71 21.10 5.27 -16.57
CA PHE A 71 22.56 5.12 -16.66
C PHE A 71 23.02 3.67 -16.68
N TYR A 72 22.13 2.70 -16.44
CA TYR A 72 22.45 1.28 -16.47
C TYR A 72 23.08 0.86 -17.81
N ARG A 73 24.18 0.10 -17.74
CA ARG A 73 24.86 -0.45 -18.92
C ARG A 73 25.09 -1.94 -18.77
N PRO A 74 24.59 -2.78 -19.68
CA PRO A 74 24.96 -4.20 -19.71
C PRO A 74 26.48 -4.40 -19.84
N GLY A 75 27.03 -5.38 -19.14
CA GLY A 75 28.46 -5.72 -19.06
C GLY A 75 29.30 -4.77 -18.19
N SER A 76 28.65 -3.94 -17.38
CA SER A 76 29.30 -3.00 -16.47
C SER A 76 29.50 -3.59 -15.07
N SER A 77 30.25 -2.87 -14.22
CA SER A 77 30.59 -3.33 -12.87
C SER A 77 29.55 -2.87 -11.84
N PRO A 78 29.05 -3.78 -10.97
CA PRO A 78 28.18 -3.43 -9.85
C PRO A 78 28.81 -2.46 -8.85
N ASP A 79 30.14 -2.52 -8.69
CA ASP A 79 30.90 -1.57 -7.85
C ASP A 79 30.80 -0.12 -8.34
N LYS A 80 30.39 0.06 -9.60
CA LYS A 80 30.12 1.35 -10.24
C LYS A 80 28.63 1.53 -10.54
N MET A 81 27.77 0.95 -9.69
CA MET A 81 26.31 1.03 -9.77
C MET A 81 25.75 0.56 -11.12
N CYS A 82 26.46 -0.33 -11.82
CA CYS A 82 26.14 -0.72 -13.19
C CYS A 82 26.14 0.43 -14.24
N HIS A 83 26.81 1.55 -13.97
CA HIS A 83 26.90 2.67 -14.93
C HIS A 83 28.19 2.65 -15.77
N GLY A 84 29.18 1.83 -15.42
CA GLY A 84 30.45 1.75 -16.15
C GLY A 84 31.44 0.73 -15.63
N GLY A 85 32.67 0.75 -16.18
CA GLY A 85 33.63 -0.33 -15.98
C GLY A 85 33.24 -1.59 -16.76
N HIS A 86 33.87 -2.71 -16.43
CA HIS A 86 33.56 -4.02 -16.99
C HIS A 86 33.19 -4.97 -15.85
N GLY A 87 32.09 -5.71 -16.01
CA GLY A 87 31.57 -6.63 -15.01
C GLY A 87 30.38 -7.42 -15.56
N ASP A 88 29.60 -7.97 -14.66
CA ASP A 88 28.63 -9.03 -14.98
C ASP A 88 27.19 -8.54 -15.15
N ALA A 89 26.97 -7.21 -15.18
CA ALA A 89 25.64 -6.62 -15.30
C ALA A 89 24.89 -7.14 -16.55
N GLY A 90 23.81 -7.87 -16.34
CA GLY A 90 22.98 -8.51 -17.35
C GLY A 90 22.15 -7.52 -18.16
N ARG A 91 21.53 -8.00 -19.24
CA ARG A 91 20.72 -7.14 -20.13
C ARG A 91 19.48 -6.60 -19.41
N TYR A 92 18.84 -7.44 -18.61
CA TYR A 92 17.60 -7.13 -17.91
C TYR A 92 17.82 -6.84 -16.41
N GLY A 93 19.07 -6.59 -16.01
CA GLY A 93 19.47 -6.57 -14.59
C GLY A 93 19.76 -7.98 -14.10
N ASP A 94 20.27 -8.11 -12.88
CA ASP A 94 20.44 -9.40 -12.20
C ASP A 94 20.00 -9.27 -10.75
N ALA A 95 19.29 -10.30 -10.28
CA ALA A 95 18.89 -10.38 -8.89
C ALA A 95 20.12 -10.30 -7.97
N ILE A 96 19.98 -9.60 -6.84
CA ILE A 96 20.96 -9.54 -5.74
C ILE A 96 22.24 -8.76 -6.09
N LEU A 97 22.46 -8.40 -7.36
CA LEU A 97 23.67 -7.71 -7.81
C LEU A 97 23.83 -6.29 -7.24
N GLY A 98 22.72 -5.67 -6.81
CA GLY A 98 22.71 -4.35 -6.19
C GLY A 98 22.66 -3.17 -7.16
N CYS A 99 22.12 -3.41 -8.36
CA CYS A 99 21.85 -2.37 -9.35
C CYS A 99 20.35 -2.11 -9.48
N ASP A 100 20.01 -0.90 -9.90
CA ASP A 100 18.63 -0.50 -10.22
C ASP A 100 18.20 -1.09 -11.58
N SER A 101 16.92 -0.92 -11.94
CA SER A 101 16.36 -1.54 -13.13
C SER A 101 16.85 -0.89 -14.41
N PRO A 102 17.39 -1.65 -15.38
CA PRO A 102 17.58 -1.12 -16.72
C PRO A 102 16.23 -0.70 -17.32
N LEU A 103 16.21 0.35 -18.15
CA LEU A 103 14.99 0.72 -18.89
C LEU A 103 14.40 -0.44 -19.70
N GLU A 104 15.25 -1.35 -20.17
CA GLU A 104 14.81 -2.56 -20.87
C GLU A 104 13.95 -3.47 -19.97
N LEU A 105 14.28 -3.65 -18.68
CA LEU A 105 13.47 -4.44 -17.75
C LEU A 105 12.09 -3.82 -17.54
N MET A 106 12.03 -2.49 -17.36
CA MET A 106 10.77 -1.75 -17.26
C MET A 106 9.92 -1.94 -18.52
N ASN A 107 10.50 -1.73 -19.70
CA ASN A 107 9.80 -1.82 -20.97
C ASN A 107 9.24 -3.23 -21.22
N GLN A 108 10.04 -4.27 -20.97
CA GLN A 108 9.59 -5.65 -21.13
C GLN A 108 8.52 -6.05 -20.09
N THR A 109 8.61 -5.50 -18.87
CA THR A 109 7.57 -5.67 -17.85
C THR A 109 6.25 -5.06 -18.31
N PHE A 110 6.28 -3.83 -18.81
CA PHE A 110 5.10 -3.15 -19.34
C PHE A 110 4.50 -3.87 -20.55
N GLU A 111 5.34 -4.35 -21.47
CA GLU A 111 4.88 -5.13 -22.62
C GLU A 111 4.22 -6.45 -22.20
N TRP A 112 4.79 -7.15 -21.22
CA TRP A 112 4.21 -8.37 -20.69
C TRP A 112 2.84 -8.09 -20.05
N ILE A 113 2.70 -7.04 -19.25
CA ILE A 113 1.42 -6.64 -18.64
C ILE A 113 0.39 -6.30 -19.73
N ASN A 114 0.79 -5.53 -20.74
CA ASN A 114 -0.09 -5.14 -21.86
C ASN A 114 -0.60 -6.36 -22.62
N THR A 115 0.27 -7.34 -22.89
CA THR A 115 -0.06 -8.54 -23.67
C THR A 115 -0.91 -9.53 -22.88
N HIS A 116 -0.64 -9.70 -21.58
CA HIS A 116 -1.22 -10.81 -20.81
C HIS A 116 -2.37 -10.39 -19.91
N LEU A 117 -2.34 -9.17 -19.33
CA LEU A 117 -3.24 -8.79 -18.24
C LEU A 117 -4.25 -7.68 -18.60
N LYS A 118 -3.97 -6.84 -19.60
CA LYS A 118 -4.74 -5.61 -19.89
C LYS A 118 -6.26 -5.82 -20.02
N ASP A 119 -6.70 -6.94 -20.55
CA ASP A 119 -8.09 -7.33 -20.78
C ASP A 119 -8.67 -8.24 -19.69
N LYS A 120 -7.95 -8.45 -18.58
CA LYS A 120 -8.28 -9.43 -17.52
C LYS A 120 -8.34 -8.82 -16.11
N ILE A 121 -8.00 -7.54 -15.97
CA ILE A 121 -7.93 -6.81 -14.71
C ILE A 121 -8.81 -5.55 -14.75
N ASP A 122 -9.30 -5.15 -13.57
CA ASP A 122 -10.25 -4.05 -13.42
C ASP A 122 -9.54 -2.71 -13.18
N PHE A 123 -8.42 -2.75 -12.46
CA PHE A 123 -7.61 -1.60 -12.08
C PHE A 123 -6.19 -2.04 -11.70
N ILE A 124 -5.30 -1.07 -11.55
CA ILE A 124 -3.90 -1.25 -11.17
C ILE A 124 -3.60 -0.37 -9.96
N VAL A 125 -3.08 -1.01 -8.91
CA VAL A 125 -2.48 -0.33 -7.76
C VAL A 125 -0.98 -0.25 -8.01
N TRP A 126 -0.46 0.97 -8.12
CA TRP A 126 0.94 1.25 -8.43
C TRP A 126 1.59 2.02 -7.29
N THR A 127 2.38 1.35 -6.46
CA THR A 127 2.83 1.92 -5.18
C THR A 127 4.13 2.71 -5.23
N GLY A 128 4.48 3.32 -6.37
CA GLY A 128 5.54 4.34 -6.48
C GLY A 128 6.96 3.80 -6.62
N ASP A 129 7.92 4.70 -6.41
CA ASP A 129 9.37 4.51 -6.59
C ASP A 129 9.77 4.28 -8.05
N ASN A 130 9.69 5.38 -8.80
CA ASN A 130 9.80 5.42 -10.26
C ASN A 130 11.13 5.94 -10.75
N ILE A 131 12.16 5.98 -9.91
CA ILE A 131 13.49 6.44 -10.30
C ILE A 131 14.52 5.72 -9.44
N ARG A 132 15.68 5.41 -10.04
CA ARG A 132 16.85 4.86 -9.38
C ARG A 132 17.18 5.52 -8.03
N HIS A 133 17.91 4.78 -7.21
CA HIS A 133 18.52 5.24 -5.98
C HIS A 133 19.61 6.30 -6.25
N ASP A 134 19.74 7.28 -5.35
CA ASP A 134 20.78 8.31 -5.43
C ASP A 134 22.10 7.84 -4.80
N ASN A 135 22.69 6.77 -5.36
CA ASN A 135 23.88 6.11 -4.82
C ASN A 135 25.15 6.27 -5.69
N ASP A 136 25.06 6.91 -6.87
CA ASP A 136 26.22 7.24 -7.71
C ASP A 136 26.57 8.73 -7.67
N ARG A 137 27.74 9.05 -7.12
CA ARG A 137 28.25 10.43 -7.04
C ARG A 137 28.64 11.04 -8.38
N ASN A 138 28.85 10.23 -9.42
CA ASN A 138 29.13 10.72 -10.78
C ASN A 138 27.84 11.11 -11.51
N PHE A 139 26.70 10.55 -11.11
CA PHE A 139 25.38 10.81 -11.66
C PHE A 139 24.39 11.15 -10.54
N PRO A 140 24.62 12.24 -9.79
CA PRO A 140 23.76 12.62 -8.68
C PRO A 140 22.34 12.89 -9.18
N ARG A 141 21.34 12.42 -8.43
CA ARG A 141 19.94 12.53 -8.79
C ARG A 141 19.39 13.90 -8.41
N THR A 142 18.97 14.66 -9.41
CA THR A 142 18.37 16.00 -9.22
C THR A 142 16.85 15.95 -9.15
N GLU A 143 16.21 16.99 -8.60
CA GLU A 143 14.75 17.14 -8.60
C GLU A 143 14.14 17.04 -10.01
N MET A 144 14.82 17.60 -11.02
CA MET A 144 14.39 17.49 -12.42
C MET A 144 14.45 16.04 -12.92
N ASN A 145 15.51 15.29 -12.62
CA ASN A 145 15.57 13.87 -13.01
C ASN A 145 14.42 13.07 -12.40
N ILE A 146 14.07 13.35 -11.13
CA ILE A 146 12.93 12.70 -10.46
C ILE A 146 11.63 12.99 -11.19
N PHE A 147 11.36 14.24 -11.56
CA PHE A 147 10.17 14.60 -12.31
C PHE A 147 10.16 14.01 -13.72
N ASP A 148 11.28 14.09 -14.45
CA ASP A 148 11.40 13.56 -15.82
C ASP A 148 11.15 12.05 -15.84
N MET A 149 11.71 11.31 -14.90
CA MET A 149 11.50 9.86 -14.84
C MET A 149 10.10 9.51 -14.36
N ASN A 150 9.53 10.24 -13.38
CA ASN A 150 8.14 10.05 -12.99
C ASN A 150 7.18 10.34 -14.15
N GLU A 151 7.46 11.36 -14.98
CA GLU A 151 6.73 11.65 -16.21
C GLU A 151 6.89 10.52 -17.23
N HIS A 152 8.10 9.99 -17.41
CA HIS A 152 8.36 8.89 -18.34
C HIS A 152 7.61 7.61 -17.96
N VAL A 153 7.68 7.18 -16.70
CA VAL A 153 6.98 5.98 -16.21
C VAL A 153 5.47 6.17 -16.26
N SER A 154 4.97 7.31 -15.76
CA SER A 154 3.53 7.65 -15.79
C SER A 154 3.00 7.71 -17.22
N GLY A 155 3.74 8.35 -18.13
CA GLY A 155 3.39 8.47 -19.54
C GLY A 155 3.34 7.11 -20.23
N SER A 156 4.31 6.24 -19.96
CA SER A 156 4.32 4.88 -20.50
C SER A 156 3.10 4.09 -20.04
N LEU A 157 2.80 4.07 -18.74
CA LEU A 157 1.60 3.40 -18.22
C LEU A 157 0.30 4.01 -18.77
N TYR A 158 0.22 5.34 -18.90
CA TYR A 158 -0.93 5.99 -19.53
C TYR A 158 -1.13 5.53 -20.97
N GLU A 159 -0.06 5.49 -21.78
CA GLU A 159 -0.14 5.07 -23.18
C GLU A 159 -0.58 3.62 -23.32
N LEU A 160 -0.19 2.74 -22.39
CA LEU A 160 -0.63 1.35 -22.33
C LEU A 160 -2.14 1.22 -22.08
N PHE A 161 -2.70 2.05 -21.20
CA PHE A 161 -4.08 1.89 -20.71
C PHE A 161 -5.06 2.97 -21.17
N LYS A 162 -4.62 3.95 -21.96
CA LYS A 162 -5.52 4.97 -22.52
C LYS A 162 -6.63 4.33 -23.34
N ASN A 163 -7.83 4.85 -23.19
CA ASN A 163 -8.98 4.40 -23.95
C ASN A 163 -9.09 5.23 -25.25
N PRO A 164 -8.96 4.60 -26.43
CA PRO A 164 -9.06 5.31 -27.70
C PRO A 164 -10.48 5.80 -28.01
N ASP A 165 -11.49 5.28 -27.35
CA ASP A 165 -12.91 5.54 -27.64
C ASP A 165 -13.48 6.76 -26.89
N THR A 166 -12.63 7.53 -26.21
CA THR A 166 -13.03 8.67 -25.37
C THR A 166 -12.08 9.85 -25.54
N SER A 167 -12.65 11.06 -25.59
CA SER A 167 -11.88 12.30 -25.59
C SER A 167 -11.43 12.75 -24.20
N ASN A 168 -12.00 12.17 -23.14
CA ASN A 168 -11.58 12.44 -21.77
C ASN A 168 -10.34 11.59 -21.43
N PRO A 169 -9.15 12.18 -21.21
CA PRO A 169 -7.91 11.44 -20.93
C PRO A 169 -7.93 10.70 -19.58
N ARG A 170 -8.92 11.00 -18.71
CA ARG A 170 -9.06 10.33 -17.40
C ARG A 170 -9.91 9.07 -17.47
N ASN A 171 -10.54 8.79 -18.61
CA ASN A 171 -11.33 7.58 -18.82
C ASN A 171 -10.42 6.53 -19.48
N LEU A 172 -9.85 5.65 -18.66
CA LEU A 172 -8.89 4.62 -19.10
C LEU A 172 -9.61 3.30 -19.35
N VAL A 173 -8.95 2.39 -20.10
CA VAL A 173 -9.43 1.00 -20.23
C VAL A 173 -9.28 0.27 -18.90
N VAL A 174 -8.16 0.52 -18.21
CA VAL A 174 -7.87 0.03 -16.87
C VAL A 174 -7.42 1.21 -16.02
N ASP A 175 -8.09 1.42 -14.89
CA ASP A 175 -7.78 2.54 -14.01
C ASP A 175 -6.44 2.36 -13.29
N LEU A 176 -5.60 3.39 -13.31
CA LEU A 176 -4.30 3.45 -12.62
C LEU A 176 -4.42 4.28 -11.34
N ILE A 177 -4.00 3.73 -10.21
CA ILE A 177 -4.01 4.40 -8.91
C ILE A 177 -2.58 4.45 -8.35
N PRO A 178 -1.82 5.52 -8.64
CA PRO A 178 -0.47 5.71 -8.09
C PRO A 178 -0.47 6.03 -6.59
N SER A 179 0.60 5.64 -5.92
CA SER A 179 1.05 6.18 -4.62
C SER A 179 2.46 6.75 -4.73
N LEU A 180 2.77 7.77 -3.93
CA LEU A 180 4.06 8.44 -3.96
C LEU A 180 5.12 7.64 -3.19
N GLY A 181 6.23 7.32 -3.86
CA GLY A 181 7.39 6.67 -3.30
C GLY A 181 8.34 7.61 -2.56
N ASN A 182 9.24 7.06 -1.74
CA ASN A 182 10.22 7.87 -1.01
C ASN A 182 11.42 8.28 -1.89
N ASN A 183 11.63 7.57 -2.99
CA ASN A 183 12.56 7.96 -4.04
C ASN A 183 11.95 8.96 -5.04
N ASP A 184 10.63 9.10 -5.10
CA ASP A 184 9.94 10.05 -6.00
C ASP A 184 9.97 11.51 -5.53
N VAL A 185 10.79 11.83 -4.53
CA VAL A 185 10.83 13.16 -3.90
C VAL A 185 12.26 13.67 -3.73
N TYR A 186 12.39 15.00 -3.76
CA TYR A 186 13.66 15.70 -3.54
C TYR A 186 13.53 16.72 -2.40
N PRO A 187 14.45 16.76 -1.43
CA PRO A 187 15.46 15.73 -1.13
C PRO A 187 14.83 14.37 -0.81
N HIS A 188 15.62 13.29 -0.88
CA HIS A 188 15.16 11.93 -0.59
C HIS A 188 14.38 11.86 0.74
N ASN A 189 13.24 11.17 0.75
CA ASN A 189 12.25 11.06 1.84
C ASN A 189 11.50 12.34 2.24
N LEU A 190 11.96 13.53 1.86
CA LEU A 190 11.40 14.79 2.33
C LEU A 190 10.21 15.19 1.47
N PHE A 191 9.01 15.12 2.06
CA PHE A 191 7.79 15.63 1.45
C PHE A 191 7.01 16.49 2.44
N ALA A 192 6.76 17.74 2.07
CA ALA A 192 6.03 18.71 2.90
C ALA A 192 4.54 18.74 2.54
N PRO A 193 3.65 19.12 3.48
CA PRO A 193 2.28 19.51 3.17
C PRO A 193 2.24 20.61 2.11
N GLY A 194 1.36 20.46 1.13
CA GLY A 194 1.21 21.39 0.03
C GLY A 194 0.33 22.60 0.35
N PRO A 195 0.23 23.55 -0.61
CA PRO A 195 0.80 23.47 -1.95
C PRO A 195 2.32 23.75 -1.97
N THR A 196 3.10 22.84 -2.57
CA THR A 196 4.53 23.00 -2.85
C THR A 196 4.82 22.88 -4.35
N LEU A 197 6.07 23.10 -4.78
CA LEU A 197 6.49 22.76 -6.15
C LEU A 197 6.25 21.27 -6.42
N GLN A 198 6.72 20.39 -5.53
CA GLN A 198 6.58 18.94 -5.67
C GLN A 198 5.13 18.50 -5.82
N THR A 199 4.19 18.96 -4.98
CA THR A 199 2.78 18.57 -5.12
C THR A 199 2.17 19.03 -6.45
N ARG A 200 2.58 20.20 -6.94
CA ARG A 200 2.08 20.77 -8.20
C ARG A 200 2.64 20.04 -9.42
N GLU A 201 3.93 19.73 -9.43
CA GLU A 201 4.55 18.97 -10.53
C GLU A 201 4.04 17.53 -10.55
N MET A 202 3.95 16.86 -9.40
CA MET A 202 3.35 15.52 -9.33
C MET A 202 1.88 15.51 -9.78
N TYR A 203 1.10 16.56 -9.49
CA TYR A 203 -0.26 16.67 -10.02
C TYR A 203 -0.28 16.76 -11.54
N LYS A 204 0.65 17.50 -12.16
CA LYS A 204 0.73 17.58 -13.63
C LYS A 204 1.06 16.21 -14.23
N ILE A 205 2.06 15.53 -13.66
CA ILE A 205 2.50 14.19 -14.09
C ILE A 205 1.35 13.18 -13.98
N TRP A 206 0.60 13.21 -12.86
CA TRP A 206 -0.52 12.29 -12.63
C TRP A 206 -1.88 12.86 -13.06
N SER A 207 -1.90 13.93 -13.84
CA SER A 207 -3.14 14.62 -14.18
C SER A 207 -4.13 13.74 -14.94
N HIS A 208 -3.74 12.62 -15.53
CA HIS A 208 -4.68 11.70 -16.16
C HIS A 208 -5.32 10.70 -15.17
N PHE A 209 -4.70 10.48 -14.01
CA PHE A 209 -5.10 9.46 -13.04
C PHE A 209 -5.96 10.03 -11.90
N ILE A 210 -5.66 11.25 -11.46
CA ILE A 210 -6.35 11.90 -10.35
C ILE A 210 -7.77 12.31 -10.80
N PRO A 211 -8.85 12.12 -10.03
CA PRO A 211 -10.13 12.72 -10.37
C PRO A 211 -10.08 14.26 -10.30
N GLN A 212 -10.66 14.95 -11.29
CA GLN A 212 -10.55 16.42 -11.42
C GLN A 212 -11.08 17.17 -10.19
N ASN A 213 -12.14 16.66 -9.55
CA ASN A 213 -12.72 17.23 -8.34
C ASN A 213 -11.85 17.06 -7.08
N GLN A 214 -10.75 16.33 -7.17
CA GLN A 214 -9.78 16.13 -6.10
C GLN A 214 -8.50 16.96 -6.28
N LEU A 215 -8.41 17.80 -7.31
CA LEU A 215 -7.22 18.61 -7.60
C LEU A 215 -6.72 19.40 -6.38
N HIS A 216 -7.59 20.10 -5.68
CA HIS A 216 -7.20 20.92 -4.53
C HIS A 216 -6.70 20.05 -3.37
N ILE A 217 -7.40 18.96 -3.08
CA ILE A 217 -7.01 17.98 -2.07
C ILE A 217 -5.67 17.32 -2.39
N PHE A 218 -5.48 16.91 -3.64
CA PHE A 218 -4.22 16.35 -4.11
C PHE A 218 -3.08 17.37 -3.92
N ASN A 219 -3.28 18.64 -4.31
CA ASN A 219 -2.27 19.68 -4.10
C ASN A 219 -1.97 19.96 -2.62
N ARG A 220 -2.84 19.59 -1.68
CA ARG A 220 -2.59 19.75 -0.24
C ARG A 220 -1.72 18.65 0.35
N GLY A 221 -1.73 17.43 -0.21
CA GLY A 221 -0.98 16.35 0.40
C GLY A 221 -0.62 15.13 -0.44
N ALA A 222 -0.82 15.19 -1.75
CA ALA A 222 -0.62 14.10 -2.70
C ALA A 222 -1.35 12.80 -2.32
N TYR A 223 -2.56 12.95 -1.77
CA TYR A 223 -3.48 11.85 -1.47
C TYR A 223 -4.82 12.08 -2.19
N PHE A 224 -5.47 10.99 -2.59
CA PHE A 224 -6.71 11.00 -3.34
C PHE A 224 -7.37 9.62 -3.28
N PHE A 225 -8.56 9.47 -3.86
CA PHE A 225 -9.12 8.15 -4.14
C PHE A 225 -9.70 8.06 -5.54
N ARG A 226 -9.85 6.85 -6.05
CA ARG A 226 -10.59 6.56 -7.28
C ARG A 226 -11.61 5.46 -7.03
N GLU A 227 -12.82 5.63 -7.53
CA GLU A 227 -13.78 4.53 -7.59
C GLU A 227 -13.36 3.58 -8.70
N VAL A 228 -13.17 2.31 -8.34
CA VAL A 228 -12.81 1.24 -9.27
C VAL A 228 -14.00 0.34 -9.59
N VAL A 229 -15.01 0.36 -8.71
CA VAL A 229 -16.36 -0.11 -8.99
C VAL A 229 -17.33 1.00 -8.59
N PRO A 230 -18.07 1.61 -9.53
CA PRO A 230 -18.86 2.83 -9.30
C PRO A 230 -19.74 2.76 -8.04
N GLY A 231 -19.51 3.67 -7.10
CA GLY A 231 -20.21 3.78 -5.81
C GLY A 231 -20.21 2.53 -4.93
N GLN A 232 -19.33 1.55 -5.16
CA GLN A 232 -19.23 0.32 -4.37
C GLN A 232 -17.82 0.06 -3.83
N LEU A 233 -16.78 0.21 -4.66
CA LEU A 233 -15.39 -0.04 -4.30
C LEU A 233 -14.49 1.12 -4.75
N ALA A 234 -13.67 1.61 -3.84
CA ALA A 234 -12.65 2.62 -4.14
C ALA A 234 -11.26 2.18 -3.68
N VAL A 235 -10.23 2.75 -4.31
CA VAL A 235 -8.84 2.65 -3.84
C VAL A 235 -8.43 4.04 -3.34
N VAL A 236 -8.04 4.12 -2.07
CA VAL A 236 -7.64 5.36 -1.38
C VAL A 236 -6.11 5.39 -1.29
N SER A 237 -5.49 6.23 -2.11
CA SER A 237 -4.04 6.45 -2.10
C SER A 237 -3.68 7.50 -1.07
N ILE A 238 -2.98 7.06 -0.02
CA ILE A 238 -2.49 7.92 1.06
C ILE A 238 -1.00 8.21 0.85
N ASN A 239 -0.58 9.41 1.23
CA ASN A 239 0.84 9.77 1.22
C ASN A 239 1.51 9.26 2.50
N THR A 240 2.13 8.08 2.42
CA THR A 240 2.79 7.43 3.57
C THR A 240 4.05 8.16 4.04
N LEU A 241 4.63 9.06 3.23
CA LEU A 241 5.74 9.91 3.67
C LEU A 241 5.35 10.84 4.82
N TYR A 242 4.06 11.10 5.02
CA TYR A 242 3.53 11.86 6.16
C TYR A 242 3.45 11.06 7.46
N LEU A 243 3.67 9.75 7.39
CA LEU A 243 3.74 8.83 8.53
C LEU A 243 5.16 8.29 8.73
N PHE A 244 6.03 8.48 7.74
CA PHE A 244 7.36 7.88 7.65
C PHE A 244 8.36 8.61 8.54
N ARG A 245 9.00 7.89 9.46
CA ARG A 245 9.96 8.46 10.42
C ARG A 245 11.22 9.05 9.77
N SER A 246 11.56 8.61 8.56
CA SER A 246 12.71 9.12 7.81
C SER A 246 12.39 10.38 7.01
N ASN A 247 11.12 10.81 6.95
CA ASN A 247 10.80 12.14 6.50
C ASN A 247 11.11 13.13 7.65
N PRO A 248 12.08 14.05 7.48
CA PRO A 248 12.49 14.96 8.55
C PRO A 248 11.40 15.95 8.99
N LEU A 249 10.28 16.03 8.28
CA LEU A 249 9.11 16.84 8.64
C LEU A 249 8.09 16.09 9.51
N VAL A 250 8.32 14.79 9.77
CA VAL A 250 7.47 13.96 10.64
C VAL A 250 8.11 13.88 12.02
N ASP A 251 7.63 14.70 12.95
CA ASP A 251 8.02 14.62 14.37
C ASP A 251 7.07 13.68 15.14
N ASN A 252 5.77 13.80 14.88
CA ASN A 252 4.71 12.93 15.39
C ASN A 252 3.45 13.10 14.51
N CYS A 253 2.31 12.54 14.91
CA CYS A 253 1.01 12.68 14.25
C CYS A 253 -0.08 13.26 15.18
N ASP A 254 0.30 13.80 16.34
CA ASP A 254 -0.59 14.35 17.35
C ASP A 254 -0.73 15.88 17.27
N ARG A 255 0.25 16.59 16.70
CA ARG A 255 0.17 18.05 16.55
C ARG A 255 -0.43 18.43 15.20
N ARG A 256 -1.23 19.50 15.19
CA ARG A 256 -1.96 19.94 13.98
C ARG A 256 -1.09 20.31 12.79
N LYS A 257 0.13 20.78 13.07
CA LYS A 257 1.12 21.13 12.03
C LYS A 257 1.74 19.92 11.38
N ASP A 258 1.76 18.78 12.06
CA ASP A 258 2.42 17.60 11.56
C ASP A 258 1.70 17.09 10.31
N PRO A 259 2.44 16.69 9.27
CA PRO A 259 1.86 16.24 8.01
C PRO A 259 0.87 15.07 8.20
N GLY A 260 1.18 14.15 9.11
CA GLY A 260 0.33 13.01 9.38
C GLY A 260 -0.97 13.37 10.10
N TYR A 261 -1.00 14.42 10.93
CA TYR A 261 -2.25 14.92 11.52
C TYR A 261 -3.21 15.38 10.42
N LYS A 262 -2.72 16.20 9.46
CA LYS A 262 -3.52 16.69 8.32
C LYS A 262 -4.02 15.56 7.43
N LEU A 263 -3.18 14.53 7.21
CA LEU A 263 -3.59 13.31 6.50
C LEU A 263 -4.77 12.63 7.21
N PHE A 264 -4.72 12.44 8.53
CA PHE A 264 -5.80 11.79 9.27
C PHE A 264 -7.10 12.61 9.32
N GLU A 265 -7.03 13.94 9.28
CA GLU A 265 -8.23 14.77 9.15
C GLU A 265 -8.95 14.52 7.82
N TRP A 266 -8.20 14.53 6.70
CA TRP A 266 -8.77 14.20 5.40
C TRP A 266 -9.28 12.77 5.32
N LEU A 267 -8.47 11.80 5.76
CA LEU A 267 -8.84 10.39 5.74
C LEU A 267 -10.12 10.15 6.55
N GLY A 268 -10.27 10.84 7.67
CA GLY A 268 -11.47 10.74 8.50
C GLY A 268 -12.74 11.24 7.83
N VAL A 269 -12.66 12.33 7.07
CA VAL A 269 -13.79 12.85 6.28
C VAL A 269 -14.16 11.89 5.15
N VAL A 270 -13.16 11.38 4.43
CA VAL A 270 -13.35 10.43 3.32
C VAL A 270 -13.96 9.12 3.81
N LEU A 271 -13.35 8.48 4.82
CA LEU A 271 -13.82 7.18 5.31
C LEU A 271 -15.23 7.27 5.93
N LYS A 272 -15.55 8.40 6.58
CA LYS A 272 -16.91 8.65 7.09
C LYS A 272 -17.94 8.66 5.96
N GLU A 273 -17.62 9.31 4.84
CA GLU A 273 -18.49 9.35 3.66
C GLU A 273 -18.58 7.97 3.00
N MET A 274 -17.46 7.26 2.86
CA MET A 274 -17.44 5.89 2.33
C MET A 274 -18.33 4.94 3.14
N ARG A 275 -18.27 5.00 4.47
CA ARG A 275 -19.18 4.26 5.36
C ARG A 275 -20.63 4.65 5.13
N ALA A 276 -20.92 5.94 5.06
CA ALA A 276 -22.29 6.45 4.89
C ALA A 276 -22.92 5.96 3.57
N ARG A 277 -22.10 5.77 2.54
CA ARG A 277 -22.51 5.22 1.23
C ARG A 277 -22.48 3.68 1.18
N GLY A 278 -22.00 3.01 2.22
CA GLY A 278 -21.83 1.56 2.24
C GLY A 278 -20.64 1.04 1.41
N MET A 279 -19.81 1.94 0.89
CA MET A 279 -18.66 1.61 0.04
C MET A 279 -17.57 0.86 0.81
N LYS A 280 -16.75 0.11 0.06
CA LYS A 280 -15.55 -0.57 0.57
C LYS A 280 -14.31 0.08 -0.02
N VAL A 281 -13.20 0.00 0.71
CA VAL A 281 -11.94 0.62 0.26
C VAL A 281 -10.72 -0.26 0.49
N TRP A 282 -9.81 -0.24 -0.47
CA TRP A 282 -8.40 -0.56 -0.24
C TRP A 282 -7.65 0.72 0.16
N LEU A 283 -6.76 0.62 1.14
CA LEU A 283 -5.76 1.66 1.38
C LEU A 283 -4.50 1.29 0.60
N THR A 284 -3.92 2.26 -0.10
CA THR A 284 -2.65 2.09 -0.81
C THR A 284 -1.68 3.20 -0.44
N GLY A 285 -0.39 2.87 -0.41
CA GLY A 285 0.71 3.77 -0.11
C GLY A 285 2.03 3.11 -0.45
N HIS A 286 3.15 3.83 -0.34
CA HIS A 286 4.44 3.23 -0.66
C HIS A 286 5.05 2.51 0.56
N VAL A 287 5.36 3.27 1.62
CA VAL A 287 6.03 2.75 2.82
C VAL A 287 5.02 1.99 3.68
N PRO A 288 5.27 0.72 4.05
CA PRO A 288 4.30 -0.06 4.82
C PRO A 288 4.26 0.32 6.31
N PRO A 289 3.09 0.15 6.97
CA PRO A 289 2.90 0.47 8.38
C PRO A 289 3.57 -0.57 9.29
N ASN A 290 4.69 -0.21 9.89
CA ASN A 290 5.33 -0.97 10.97
C ASN A 290 6.15 -0.04 11.87
N GLU A 291 6.63 -0.58 13.00
CA GLU A 291 7.40 0.18 14.01
C GLU A 291 8.78 0.64 13.49
N LYS A 292 9.33 -0.06 12.49
CA LYS A 292 10.59 0.33 11.85
C LYS A 292 10.40 1.56 10.97
N ASN A 293 9.28 1.67 10.27
CA ASN A 293 9.05 2.68 9.24
C ASN A 293 8.30 3.89 9.77
N TYR A 294 7.23 3.70 10.54
CA TYR A 294 6.37 4.81 10.94
C TYR A 294 6.77 5.37 12.30
N ASP A 295 6.57 6.66 12.49
CA ASP A 295 6.55 7.21 13.85
C ASP A 295 5.46 6.51 14.68
N ILE A 296 5.73 6.26 15.96
CA ILE A 296 4.85 5.46 16.82
C ILE A 296 3.46 6.10 16.98
N SER A 297 3.39 7.44 17.02
CA SER A 297 2.13 8.16 17.14
C SER A 297 1.31 8.09 15.84
N CYS A 298 1.99 8.02 14.71
CA CYS A 298 1.41 7.83 13.38
C CYS A 298 0.92 6.39 13.20
N LEU A 299 1.75 5.40 13.56
CA LEU A 299 1.43 3.99 13.46
C LEU A 299 0.18 3.65 14.29
N ARG A 300 0.14 4.06 15.57
CA ARG A 300 -1.04 3.78 16.40
C ARG A 300 -2.32 4.38 15.83
N LYS A 301 -2.28 5.60 15.29
CA LYS A 301 -3.46 6.23 14.65
C LYS A 301 -3.88 5.48 13.41
N TYR A 302 -2.94 5.12 12.54
CA TYR A 302 -3.21 4.31 11.36
C TYR A 302 -3.92 2.99 11.71
N ILE A 303 -3.41 2.27 12.72
CA ILE A 303 -4.00 1.00 13.18
C ILE A 303 -5.41 1.22 13.75
N ILE A 304 -5.60 2.27 14.55
CA ILE A 304 -6.90 2.59 15.15
C ILE A 304 -7.93 2.97 14.07
N TRP A 305 -7.56 3.75 13.05
CA TRP A 305 -8.42 4.04 11.88
C TRP A 305 -8.79 2.76 11.13
N SER A 306 -7.81 1.91 10.86
CA SER A 306 -8.02 0.61 10.21
C SER A 306 -8.98 -0.28 10.99
N TYR A 307 -8.82 -0.32 12.32
CA TYR A 307 -9.70 -1.08 13.21
C TYR A 307 -11.11 -0.50 13.29
N GLU A 308 -11.26 0.80 13.52
CA GLU A 308 -12.59 1.40 13.68
C GLU A 308 -13.35 1.54 12.37
N TYR A 309 -12.67 1.39 11.22
CA TYR A 309 -13.27 1.32 9.89
C TYR A 309 -13.16 -0.05 9.24
N ARG A 310 -13.03 -1.11 10.04
CA ARG A 310 -13.00 -2.51 9.58
C ARG A 310 -14.27 -3.01 8.88
N ASP A 311 -15.35 -2.23 8.86
CA ASP A 311 -16.55 -2.41 8.03
C ASP A 311 -16.42 -1.87 6.60
N VAL A 312 -15.43 -1.01 6.37
CA VAL A 312 -15.16 -0.30 5.10
C VAL A 312 -13.81 -0.73 4.51
N ILE A 313 -12.75 -0.72 5.32
CA ILE A 313 -11.37 -1.00 4.89
C ILE A 313 -11.17 -2.50 4.73
N ILE A 314 -10.75 -2.90 3.53
CA ILE A 314 -10.45 -4.29 3.16
C ILE A 314 -9.03 -4.68 3.61
N GLY A 315 -8.07 -3.77 3.47
CA GLY A 315 -6.68 -4.00 3.82
C GLY A 315 -5.80 -2.90 3.27
N GLY A 316 -4.49 -3.06 3.47
CA GLY A 316 -3.46 -2.16 2.94
C GLY A 316 -2.59 -2.83 1.88
N LEU A 317 -2.20 -2.07 0.85
CA LEU A 317 -1.31 -2.48 -0.25
C LEU A 317 -0.08 -1.54 -0.28
N TYR A 318 1.12 -2.11 -0.18
CA TYR A 318 2.39 -1.37 0.00
C TYR A 318 3.55 -2.02 -0.75
N GLY A 319 4.64 -1.26 -0.93
CA GLY A 319 5.91 -1.69 -1.53
C GLY A 319 7.10 -1.40 -0.62
N HIS A 320 8.11 -0.68 -1.13
CA HIS A 320 9.28 -0.12 -0.41
C HIS A 320 10.31 -1.13 0.12
N MET A 321 9.86 -2.25 0.69
CA MET A 321 10.75 -3.18 1.39
C MET A 321 11.50 -4.11 0.43
N ASN A 322 11.00 -4.23 -0.80
CA ASN A 322 11.43 -5.18 -1.85
C ASN A 322 11.46 -6.63 -1.34
N ILE A 323 10.54 -6.99 -0.44
CA ILE A 323 10.41 -8.32 0.17
C ILE A 323 8.93 -8.66 0.25
N ASP A 324 8.55 -9.83 -0.27
CA ASP A 324 7.16 -10.31 -0.21
C ASP A 324 6.80 -10.80 1.19
N HIS A 325 5.95 -10.05 1.89
CA HIS A 325 5.45 -10.43 3.21
C HIS A 325 4.19 -9.66 3.60
N PHE A 326 3.67 -9.92 4.79
CA PHE A 326 2.49 -9.24 5.33
C PHE A 326 2.70 -8.83 6.79
N ILE A 327 1.92 -7.85 7.25
CA ILE A 327 2.06 -7.24 8.57
C ILE A 327 0.70 -7.23 9.27
N PRO A 328 0.49 -8.09 10.29
CA PRO A 328 -0.69 -8.03 11.15
C PRO A 328 -0.59 -6.87 12.15
N LEU A 329 -1.53 -5.94 12.07
CA LEU A 329 -1.59 -4.72 12.86
C LEU A 329 -2.51 -4.87 14.07
N ASP A 330 -1.96 -4.87 15.28
CA ASP A 330 -2.69 -5.14 16.52
C ASP A 330 -3.38 -3.89 17.10
N SER A 331 -4.70 -3.78 16.95
CA SER A 331 -5.49 -2.68 17.52
C SER A 331 -5.37 -2.56 19.05
N ARG A 332 -5.23 -3.68 19.77
CA ARG A 332 -5.10 -3.66 21.22
C ARG A 332 -3.75 -3.06 21.63
N ALA A 333 -2.69 -3.36 20.88
CA ALA A 333 -1.39 -2.73 21.09
C ALA A 333 -1.47 -1.23 20.81
N ALA A 334 -2.11 -0.83 19.71
CA ALA A 334 -2.30 0.59 19.35
C ALA A 334 -3.06 1.38 20.43
N TYR A 335 -4.18 0.85 20.96
CA TYR A 335 -4.91 1.51 22.06
C TYR A 335 -4.12 1.57 23.36
N ARG A 336 -3.29 0.55 23.67
CA ARG A 336 -2.40 0.62 24.84
C ARG A 336 -1.32 1.70 24.66
N SER A 337 -0.72 1.78 23.47
CA SER A 337 0.23 2.84 23.13
C SER A 337 -0.41 4.23 23.27
N LEU A 338 -1.66 4.40 22.82
CA LEU A 338 -2.42 5.65 22.99
C LEU A 338 -2.71 5.99 24.47
N ALA A 339 -3.04 4.99 25.30
CA ALA A 339 -3.30 5.20 26.73
C ALA A 339 -2.01 5.49 27.52
N GLY A 340 -0.89 4.90 27.13
CA GLY A 340 0.42 5.08 27.77
C GLY A 340 1.00 6.48 27.57
N SER A 341 0.72 7.15 26.45
CA SER A 341 1.21 8.51 26.20
C SER A 341 0.63 9.59 27.12
N GLY A 342 -0.39 9.27 27.92
CA GLY A 342 -0.96 10.18 28.94
C GLY A 342 -0.30 10.11 30.32
N LYS A 343 0.68 9.20 30.54
CA LYS A 343 1.33 8.98 31.85
C LYS A 343 2.78 9.48 31.93
N VAL A 344 3.24 10.33 31.01
CA VAL A 344 4.58 10.91 31.09
C VAL A 344 4.53 12.17 31.98
N SER A 345 4.62 11.99 33.30
CA SER A 345 5.18 13.01 34.18
C SER A 345 6.70 12.94 34.14
N VAL A 346 7.37 14.09 34.12
CA VAL A 346 8.83 14.27 34.04
C VAL A 346 9.54 13.90 35.36
N ALA A 347 9.10 12.84 36.02
CA ALA A 347 9.71 12.27 37.20
C ALA A 347 9.27 10.81 37.27
N ASP A 348 10.09 9.92 36.71
CA ASP A 348 10.24 8.49 37.04
C ASP A 348 11.19 7.85 35.99
N TRP A 349 12.35 8.49 35.82
CA TRP A 349 13.56 7.88 35.23
C TRP A 349 14.61 7.75 36.34
N ASP A 350 14.20 7.19 37.47
CA ASP A 350 15.12 6.70 38.51
C ASP A 350 14.64 5.30 38.93
N GLY A 351 15.62 4.41 39.08
CA GLY A 351 15.46 2.97 38.94
C GLY A 351 14.58 2.29 39.99
N ASP A 352 14.07 1.11 39.59
CA ASP A 352 14.32 -0.07 40.41
C ASP A 352 14.42 -1.32 39.51
N GLU A 353 15.49 -2.06 39.75
CA GLU A 353 15.94 -3.26 39.04
C GLU A 353 15.08 -4.47 39.40
N SER A 354 14.81 -5.33 38.42
CA SER A 354 14.94 -6.77 38.64
C SER A 354 15.34 -7.43 37.33
N ASP A 355 16.58 -7.92 37.35
CA ASP A 355 17.28 -8.66 36.31
C ASP A 355 16.49 -9.88 35.82
N ASP A 356 16.52 -10.09 34.49
CA ASP A 356 16.86 -11.38 33.85
C ASP A 356 16.84 -11.16 32.31
N ASP A 357 18.05 -11.05 31.75
CA ASP A 357 18.53 -11.49 30.42
C ASP A 357 17.66 -11.31 29.16
N ASP A 358 18.12 -10.43 28.23
CA ASP A 358 18.73 -10.82 26.94
C ASP A 358 18.58 -9.71 25.86
N ASP A 359 19.72 -9.18 25.42
CA ASP A 359 20.03 -8.55 24.13
C ASP A 359 19.00 -7.56 23.54
N ASP A 360 18.92 -6.35 24.12
CA ASP A 360 18.51 -5.16 23.38
C ASP A 360 19.59 -4.81 22.34
N VAL A 361 19.50 -5.43 21.16
CA VAL A 361 20.26 -5.01 19.99
C VAL A 361 19.70 -3.66 19.55
N ASP A 362 20.45 -2.61 19.90
CA ASP A 362 20.30 -1.23 19.48
C ASP A 362 20.10 -1.13 17.94
N LEU A 363 18.84 -1.09 17.49
CA LEU A 363 18.47 -0.99 16.06
C LEU A 363 18.61 0.45 15.51
N VAL A 364 19.24 1.35 16.27
CA VAL A 364 19.43 2.77 15.90
C VAL A 364 20.90 3.03 15.55
N GLN A 365 21.44 2.27 14.61
CA GLN A 365 22.65 2.67 13.89
C GLN A 365 22.77 1.85 12.60
N GLN A 366 22.07 2.27 11.54
CA GLN A 366 22.63 2.03 10.22
C GLN A 366 23.81 2.99 10.05
N PRO A 367 25.04 2.49 9.83
CA PRO A 367 26.12 3.36 9.41
C PRO A 367 25.72 4.05 8.10
N PRO A 368 26.22 5.26 7.82
CA PRO A 368 25.95 5.93 6.55
C PRO A 368 26.30 4.98 5.42
N MET A 369 25.34 4.75 4.52
CA MET A 369 25.40 3.97 3.28
C MET A 369 26.85 3.84 2.80
N ARG A 370 27.54 2.78 3.26
CA ARG A 370 28.92 2.52 2.87
C ARG A 370 28.84 1.90 1.49
N ILE A 371 29.47 2.57 0.52
CA ILE A 371 29.95 2.16 -0.81
C ILE A 371 29.96 0.62 -1.02
N ALA A 372 28.77 0.06 -1.13
CA ALA A 372 28.45 -1.29 -1.56
C ALA A 372 27.11 -1.09 -2.28
N GLY A 373 27.16 -0.94 -3.60
CA GLY A 373 26.00 -0.58 -4.40
C GLY A 373 24.84 -1.54 -4.13
N GLY A 374 23.65 -0.98 -3.83
CA GLY A 374 22.30 -1.57 -3.75
C GLY A 374 22.08 -3.03 -3.27
N THR A 375 23.11 -3.75 -2.84
CA THR A 375 23.10 -5.19 -2.65
C THR A 375 22.30 -5.48 -1.38
N PRO A 376 21.28 -6.37 -1.44
CA PRO A 376 20.51 -6.70 -0.26
C PRO A 376 21.39 -7.40 0.78
N LEU A 377 21.50 -6.82 1.97
CA LEU A 377 22.22 -7.40 3.12
C LEU A 377 21.28 -7.59 4.31
N ASN A 378 21.50 -8.65 5.08
CA ASN A 378 20.77 -8.99 6.31
C ASN A 378 19.25 -9.14 6.11
N LYS A 379 18.78 -9.51 4.91
CA LYS A 379 17.34 -9.64 4.67
C LYS A 379 16.77 -10.92 5.27
N VAL A 380 17.56 -12.00 5.41
CA VAL A 380 17.15 -13.20 6.15
C VAL A 380 16.99 -12.84 7.63
N ARG A 381 17.98 -12.19 8.23
CA ARG A 381 17.88 -11.70 9.62
C ARG A 381 16.66 -10.80 9.84
N TYR A 382 16.33 -9.92 8.89
CA TYR A 382 15.10 -9.12 8.96
C TYR A 382 13.85 -10.00 8.99
N MET A 383 13.77 -11.02 8.12
CA MET A 383 12.63 -11.93 8.09
C MET A 383 12.54 -12.78 9.36
N ASP A 384 13.67 -13.17 9.97
CA ASP A 384 13.69 -13.82 11.27
C ASP A 384 13.14 -12.90 12.38
N SER A 385 13.50 -11.61 12.36
CA SER A 385 12.87 -10.62 13.26
C SER A 385 11.37 -10.48 13.01
N VAL A 386 10.91 -10.50 11.75
CA VAL A 386 9.46 -10.51 11.44
C VAL A 386 8.82 -11.77 12.03
N ARG A 387 9.46 -12.93 11.90
CA ARG A 387 8.98 -14.21 12.44
C ARG A 387 8.84 -14.18 13.96
N SER A 388 9.85 -13.69 14.68
CA SER A 388 9.83 -13.61 16.14
C SER A 388 8.90 -12.51 16.65
N ASP A 389 9.10 -11.29 16.16
CA ASP A 389 8.55 -10.09 16.78
C ASP A 389 7.21 -9.65 16.24
N VAL A 390 6.88 -10.03 15.01
CA VAL A 390 5.58 -9.71 14.41
C VAL A 390 4.67 -10.93 14.47
N TYR A 391 5.10 -12.04 13.86
CA TYR A 391 4.28 -13.26 13.78
C TYR A 391 4.20 -13.99 15.12
N GLY A 392 5.30 -14.08 15.87
CA GLY A 392 5.33 -14.70 17.21
C GLY A 392 4.43 -14.00 18.23
N LYS A 393 4.24 -12.67 18.06
CA LYS A 393 3.38 -11.83 18.91
C LYS A 393 1.89 -11.86 18.50
N ILE A 394 1.52 -12.55 17.41
CA ILE A 394 0.10 -12.76 17.05
C ILE A 394 -0.62 -13.49 18.20
N ALA A 395 -1.74 -12.91 18.62
CA ALA A 395 -2.57 -13.49 19.68
C ALA A 395 -3.19 -14.82 19.23
N LYS A 396 -3.39 -15.73 20.19
CA LYS A 396 -4.13 -16.98 19.96
C LYS A 396 -5.55 -16.66 19.43
N ARG A 397 -6.12 -17.52 18.58
CA ARG A 397 -7.46 -17.35 17.97
C ARG A 397 -8.52 -16.81 18.93
N ARG A 398 -8.67 -17.42 20.12
CA ARG A 398 -9.63 -16.98 21.17
C ARG A 398 -9.44 -15.54 21.70
N LYS A 399 -8.28 -14.92 21.44
CA LYS A 399 -7.89 -13.56 21.86
C LYS A 399 -7.76 -12.59 20.68
N SER A 400 -8.08 -13.02 19.46
CA SER A 400 -8.04 -12.19 18.24
C SER A 400 -9.42 -11.62 17.86
N GLY A 401 -10.46 -11.97 18.61
CA GLY A 401 -11.85 -11.61 18.28
C GLY A 401 -12.52 -12.64 17.37
N PRO A 402 -13.86 -12.60 17.19
CA PRO A 402 -14.61 -13.64 16.48
C PRO A 402 -14.14 -13.89 15.05
N HIS A 403 -13.69 -12.84 14.36
CA HIS A 403 -13.24 -12.89 12.96
C HIS A 403 -11.76 -12.50 12.81
N GLY A 404 -10.99 -12.55 13.90
CA GLY A 404 -9.64 -11.97 13.92
C GLY A 404 -9.65 -10.43 13.92
N ASP A 405 -10.80 -9.81 14.21
CA ASP A 405 -11.08 -8.37 14.09
C ASP A 405 -10.25 -7.47 15.00
N ARG A 406 -9.49 -8.03 15.94
CA ARG A 406 -8.41 -7.32 16.64
C ARG A 406 -7.32 -6.83 15.67
N TYR A 407 -7.14 -7.49 14.53
CA TYR A 407 -6.06 -7.23 13.60
C TYR A 407 -6.57 -6.66 12.28
N THR A 408 -5.75 -5.86 11.63
CA THR A 408 -5.85 -5.56 10.19
C THR A 408 -4.56 -6.03 9.52
N VAL A 409 -4.60 -6.38 8.23
CA VAL A 409 -3.42 -6.87 7.50
C VAL A 409 -2.99 -5.84 6.46
N ALA A 410 -1.72 -5.46 6.52
CA ALA A 410 -1.04 -4.72 5.45
C ALA A 410 -0.19 -5.70 4.63
N HIS A 411 -0.25 -5.60 3.31
CA HIS A 411 0.46 -6.49 2.40
C HIS A 411 1.61 -5.72 1.75
N VAL A 412 2.79 -6.32 1.77
CA VAL A 412 4.01 -5.78 1.14
C VAL A 412 4.32 -6.65 -0.06
N THR A 413 4.22 -6.08 -1.26
CA THR A 413 4.44 -6.83 -2.49
C THR A 413 5.93 -6.91 -2.85
N ALA A 414 6.29 -7.94 -3.61
CA ALA A 414 7.54 -7.98 -4.36
C ALA A 414 7.62 -6.84 -5.38
N SER A 415 8.85 -6.50 -5.77
CA SER A 415 9.16 -5.30 -6.54
C SER A 415 9.71 -5.64 -7.93
N VAL A 416 9.62 -4.70 -8.87
CA VAL A 416 10.20 -4.87 -10.22
C VAL A 416 11.72 -4.66 -10.20
N ILE A 417 12.24 -3.78 -9.35
CA ILE A 417 13.68 -3.59 -9.16
C ILE A 417 14.37 -4.93 -8.84
N PRO A 418 15.51 -5.26 -9.49
CA PRO A 418 16.19 -6.53 -9.31
C PRO A 418 16.99 -6.61 -8.00
N THR A 419 16.42 -6.13 -6.88
CA THR A 419 16.92 -6.46 -5.53
C THR A 419 16.90 -7.98 -5.35
N PHE A 420 15.81 -8.61 -5.76
CA PHE A 420 15.68 -10.05 -5.99
C PHE A 420 15.24 -10.27 -7.45
N ASN A 421 14.57 -11.37 -7.79
CA ASN A 421 13.92 -11.41 -9.10
C ASN A 421 12.78 -10.37 -9.18
N PRO A 422 12.58 -9.72 -10.33
CA PRO A 422 11.45 -8.82 -10.57
C PRO A 422 10.13 -9.56 -10.36
N GLY A 423 9.23 -8.97 -9.57
CA GLY A 423 7.95 -9.57 -9.22
C GLY A 423 6.77 -8.61 -9.32
N LEU A 424 5.58 -9.17 -9.58
CA LEU A 424 4.28 -8.49 -9.54
C LEU A 424 3.18 -9.48 -9.16
N ARG A 425 2.01 -9.00 -8.71
CA ARG A 425 0.89 -9.91 -8.38
C ARG A 425 -0.46 -9.45 -8.86
N VAL A 426 -1.31 -10.42 -9.20
CA VAL A 426 -2.72 -10.22 -9.53
C VAL A 426 -3.58 -10.74 -8.40
N TRP A 427 -4.36 -9.85 -7.80
CA TRP A 427 -5.34 -10.15 -6.77
C TRP A 427 -6.68 -10.54 -7.39
N GLU A 428 -7.38 -11.50 -6.78
CA GLU A 428 -8.75 -11.87 -7.13
C GLU A 428 -9.69 -11.61 -5.95
N TYR A 429 -10.84 -10.99 -6.22
CA TYR A 429 -11.85 -10.66 -5.22
C TYR A 429 -13.24 -11.17 -5.60
N ASN A 430 -14.09 -11.34 -4.59
CA ASN A 430 -15.43 -11.88 -4.76
C ASN A 430 -16.36 -10.87 -5.45
N THR A 431 -16.89 -11.24 -6.62
CA THR A 431 -17.89 -10.46 -7.37
C THR A 431 -19.32 -10.98 -7.23
N THR A 432 -19.53 -12.04 -6.43
CA THR A 432 -20.85 -12.63 -6.23
C THR A 432 -21.85 -11.59 -5.75
N GLY A 433 -22.99 -11.47 -6.44
CA GLY A 433 -24.05 -10.50 -6.08
C GLY A 433 -23.79 -9.06 -6.54
N LEU A 434 -22.60 -8.75 -7.09
CA LEU A 434 -22.25 -7.39 -7.49
C LEU A 434 -23.20 -6.80 -8.54
N ALA A 435 -23.60 -7.59 -9.55
CA ALA A 435 -24.55 -7.13 -10.56
C ALA A 435 -25.90 -6.68 -9.93
N SER A 436 -26.40 -7.43 -8.94
CA SER A 436 -27.61 -7.03 -8.22
C SER A 436 -27.39 -5.78 -7.37
N MET A 437 -26.22 -5.63 -6.75
CA MET A 437 -25.89 -4.44 -5.95
C MET A 437 -25.86 -3.17 -6.83
N LEU A 438 -25.25 -3.26 -8.01
CA LEU A 438 -25.14 -2.15 -8.96
C LEU A 438 -26.50 -1.75 -9.54
N ASN A 439 -27.33 -2.72 -9.93
CA ASN A 439 -28.68 -2.45 -10.45
C ASN A 439 -29.61 -1.80 -9.41
N ASN A 440 -29.42 -2.10 -8.13
CA ASN A 440 -30.24 -1.59 -7.03
C ASN A 440 -29.63 -0.35 -6.35
N GLN A 441 -28.50 0.15 -6.86
CA GLN A 441 -27.79 1.26 -6.24
C GLN A 441 -28.61 2.56 -6.36
N PRO A 442 -28.91 3.24 -5.24
CA PRO A 442 -29.54 4.55 -5.32
C PRO A 442 -28.58 5.54 -5.97
N ALA A 443 -29.13 6.57 -6.63
CA ALA A 443 -28.31 7.67 -7.13
C ALA A 443 -27.49 8.26 -5.96
N SER A 444 -26.17 8.09 -6.00
CA SER A 444 -25.27 8.56 -4.97
C SER A 444 -25.06 10.07 -5.06
N ALA A 445 -24.77 10.72 -3.93
CA ALA A 445 -24.43 12.13 -3.91
C ALA A 445 -23.18 12.41 -4.77
N ASN A 446 -23.22 13.49 -5.53
CA ASN A 446 -22.14 13.88 -6.44
C ASN A 446 -20.83 14.11 -5.65
N TRP A 447 -19.74 13.47 -6.08
CA TRP A 447 -18.40 13.70 -5.51
C TRP A 447 -17.95 15.15 -5.64
N ASP A 448 -18.37 15.89 -6.66
CA ASP A 448 -18.04 17.32 -6.80
C ASP A 448 -18.58 18.13 -5.62
N GLN A 449 -19.82 17.84 -5.21
CA GLN A 449 -20.44 18.52 -4.07
C GLN A 449 -19.75 18.12 -2.75
N PHE A 450 -19.39 16.85 -2.61
CA PHE A 450 -18.65 16.36 -1.46
C PHE A 450 -17.30 17.09 -1.35
N PHE A 451 -16.48 17.09 -2.41
CA PHE A 451 -15.16 17.71 -2.40
C PHE A 451 -15.20 19.22 -2.28
N ALA A 452 -16.21 19.91 -2.84
CA ALA A 452 -16.43 21.32 -2.55
C ALA A 452 -16.69 21.59 -1.04
N GLY A 453 -17.30 20.63 -0.34
CA GLY A 453 -17.46 20.64 1.11
C GLY A 453 -16.15 20.36 1.86
N VAL A 454 -15.39 19.37 1.41
CA VAL A 454 -14.07 19.03 1.96
C VAL A 454 -13.12 20.24 1.84
N ASP A 455 -13.04 20.88 0.68
CA ASP A 455 -12.19 22.05 0.46
C ASP A 455 -12.51 23.18 1.44
N ARG A 456 -13.80 23.48 1.65
CA ARG A 456 -14.22 24.48 2.65
C ARG A 456 -13.85 24.07 4.07
N HIS A 457 -13.99 22.80 4.40
CA HIS A 457 -13.64 22.29 5.72
C HIS A 457 -12.14 22.38 5.98
N MET A 458 -11.31 21.98 5.01
CA MET A 458 -9.85 22.03 5.11
C MET A 458 -9.33 23.46 5.18
N ALA A 459 -9.88 24.37 4.37
CA ALA A 459 -9.55 25.79 4.45
C ALA A 459 -9.89 26.40 5.82
N TYR A 460 -11.02 26.00 6.42
CA TYR A 460 -11.36 26.43 7.77
C TYR A 460 -10.34 25.94 8.81
N LEU A 461 -9.92 24.67 8.74
CA LEU A 461 -8.94 24.11 9.68
C LEU A 461 -7.60 24.88 9.62
N ASP A 462 -7.14 25.23 8.41
CA ASP A 462 -5.94 26.08 8.26
C ASP A 462 -6.07 27.42 9.01
N THR A 463 -7.22 28.09 8.89
CA THR A 463 -7.43 29.38 9.57
C THR A 463 -7.48 29.28 11.10
N VAL A 464 -8.00 28.16 11.64
CA VAL A 464 -8.06 27.95 13.09
C VAL A 464 -6.65 27.78 13.65
N ASP A 465 -5.78 27.11 12.92
CA ASP A 465 -4.39 26.91 13.32
C ASP A 465 -3.60 28.23 13.29
N ASP A 466 -3.83 29.09 12.29
CA ASP A 466 -3.20 30.41 12.21
C ASP A 466 -3.60 31.36 13.36
N VAL A 467 -4.87 31.33 13.79
CA VAL A 467 -5.35 32.20 14.89
C VAL A 467 -4.76 31.78 16.23
N ASP A 468 -4.57 30.49 16.48
CA ASP A 468 -3.98 29.96 17.71
C ASP A 468 -2.52 30.45 17.89
N HIS A 469 -1.81 30.72 16.79
CA HIS A 469 -0.45 31.28 16.80
C HIS A 469 -0.35 32.70 17.34
N THR A 470 -1.39 33.50 17.21
CA THR A 470 -1.36 34.91 17.64
C THR A 470 -1.54 35.09 19.15
N ARG A 471 -2.00 34.05 19.88
CA ARG A 471 -2.45 34.18 21.27
C ARG A 471 -1.55 33.55 22.34
N GLY A 472 -0.39 32.98 21.97
CA GLY A 472 0.60 32.52 22.95
C GLY A 472 0.00 31.65 24.07
N VAL A 473 -0.88 30.72 23.72
CA VAL A 473 -1.57 29.87 24.71
C VAL A 473 -0.57 28.89 25.31
N SER A 474 -0.52 28.83 26.64
CA SER A 474 0.32 27.90 27.41
C SER A 474 0.08 26.46 26.97
N MET A 475 1.17 25.71 26.76
CA MET A 475 1.19 24.30 26.35
C MET A 475 0.31 23.40 27.24
N PHE A 476 0.12 23.76 28.50
CA PHE A 476 -0.65 22.97 29.48
C PHE A 476 -2.18 23.11 29.35
N ASP A 477 -2.70 24.25 28.88
CA ASP A 477 -4.15 24.46 28.64
C ASP A 477 -4.61 23.86 27.29
N TYR A 478 -3.68 23.62 26.36
CA TYR A 478 -3.97 23.09 25.03
C TYR A 478 -4.32 21.59 25.05
N PHE A 479 -3.65 20.79 25.89
CA PHE A 479 -3.85 19.33 25.94
C PHE A 479 -5.05 18.87 26.79
N SER A 480 -5.62 19.73 27.64
CA SER A 480 -6.65 19.30 28.61
C SER A 480 -8.10 19.46 28.15
N SER A 481 -8.38 20.16 27.03
CA SER A 481 -9.77 20.61 26.76
C SER A 481 -10.35 20.39 25.35
N ARG A 482 -9.67 19.73 24.40
CA ARG A 482 -10.28 19.38 23.10
C ARG A 482 -10.03 17.94 22.69
N LYS A 483 -11.10 17.29 22.24
CA LYS A 483 -11.11 15.96 21.59
C LYS A 483 -10.14 15.98 20.41
N ASP A 484 -9.16 15.07 20.38
CA ASP A 484 -8.33 14.85 19.20
C ASP A 484 -9.22 14.39 18.04
N ASN A 485 -9.34 15.24 17.01
CA ASN A 485 -10.20 14.99 15.85
C ASN A 485 -9.56 14.01 14.85
N THR A 486 -8.28 13.69 15.01
CA THR A 486 -7.57 12.69 14.18
C THR A 486 -7.66 11.27 14.74
N LEU A 487 -8.37 11.08 15.86
CA LEU A 487 -8.79 9.75 16.30
C LEU A 487 -10.19 9.43 15.76
N PRO A 488 -10.41 8.23 15.19
CA PRO A 488 -11.72 7.87 14.68
C PRO A 488 -12.73 7.73 15.82
N PRO A 489 -14.03 7.99 15.56
CA PRO A 489 -15.08 7.51 16.44
C PRO A 489 -15.08 5.97 16.44
N LYS A 490 -15.57 5.38 17.54
CA LYS A 490 -15.77 3.93 17.61
C LYS A 490 -16.74 3.48 16.51
N LYS A 491 -16.46 2.33 15.89
CA LYS A 491 -17.38 1.68 14.97
C LYS A 491 -18.71 1.43 15.68
N PRO A 492 -19.85 1.81 15.08
CA PRO A 492 -21.17 1.42 15.59
C PRO A 492 -21.28 -0.09 15.76
N ALA A 493 -21.88 -0.55 16.86
CA ALA A 493 -21.90 -1.98 17.22
C ALA A 493 -22.83 -2.82 16.32
N ASP A 494 -23.84 -2.18 15.73
CA ASP A 494 -24.86 -2.73 14.84
C ASP A 494 -24.36 -2.95 13.40
N ILE A 495 -23.30 -2.26 12.98
CA ILE A 495 -22.72 -2.43 11.66
C ILE A 495 -21.83 -3.68 11.63
N PRO A 496 -22.04 -4.64 10.71
CA PRO A 496 -21.19 -5.83 10.60
C PRO A 496 -19.76 -5.47 10.14
N VAL A 497 -18.83 -6.40 10.35
CA VAL A 497 -17.46 -6.27 9.82
C VAL A 497 -17.43 -6.43 8.30
N GLY A 498 -16.38 -5.88 7.68
CA GLY A 498 -16.25 -5.79 6.24
C GLY A 498 -15.72 -7.06 5.58
N PRO A 499 -15.46 -6.97 4.25
CA PRO A 499 -15.09 -8.12 3.42
C PRO A 499 -13.75 -8.75 3.76
N ALA A 500 -12.89 -8.07 4.52
CA ALA A 500 -11.65 -8.66 5.02
C ALA A 500 -11.88 -9.72 6.12
N TYR A 501 -13.05 -9.71 6.76
CA TYR A 501 -13.30 -10.48 8.00
C TYR A 501 -14.39 -11.53 7.81
N THR A 502 -15.34 -11.29 6.90
CA THR A 502 -16.44 -12.19 6.62
C THR A 502 -16.68 -12.31 5.12
N PRO A 503 -16.91 -13.53 4.58
CA PRO A 503 -17.20 -13.74 3.17
C PRO A 503 -18.40 -12.93 2.69
N GLN A 504 -18.17 -12.04 1.74
CA GLN A 504 -19.15 -11.19 1.06
C GLN A 504 -18.55 -10.62 -0.24
N THR A 505 -19.30 -9.80 -0.99
CA THR A 505 -18.77 -9.06 -2.16
C THR A 505 -17.53 -8.26 -1.77
N PHE A 506 -16.51 -8.25 -2.63
CA PHE A 506 -15.18 -7.66 -2.44
C PHE A 506 -14.26 -8.37 -1.43
N THR A 507 -14.66 -9.54 -0.89
CA THR A 507 -13.73 -10.37 -0.10
C THR A 507 -12.53 -10.75 -0.97
N PRO A 508 -11.29 -10.51 -0.52
CA PRO A 508 -10.10 -10.98 -1.22
C PRO A 508 -10.03 -12.51 -1.13
N LEU A 509 -9.87 -13.17 -2.26
CA LEU A 509 -9.99 -14.63 -2.37
C LEU A 509 -8.64 -15.31 -2.50
N ARG A 510 -7.81 -14.79 -3.39
CA ARG A 510 -6.43 -15.23 -3.59
C ARG A 510 -5.64 -14.13 -4.30
N TYR A 511 -4.33 -14.28 -4.35
CA TYR A 511 -3.53 -13.65 -5.39
C TYR A 511 -2.62 -14.67 -6.03
N THR A 512 -2.21 -14.36 -7.27
CA THR A 512 -1.19 -15.07 -8.02
C THR A 512 0.02 -14.14 -8.14
N GLN A 513 1.15 -14.55 -7.57
CA GLN A 513 2.42 -13.86 -7.69
C GLN A 513 3.16 -14.39 -8.92
N TYR A 514 3.74 -13.48 -9.68
CA TYR A 514 4.56 -13.79 -10.85
C TYR A 514 5.94 -13.17 -10.69
N TYR A 515 6.93 -13.79 -11.33
CA TYR A 515 8.29 -13.31 -11.32
C TYR A 515 9.01 -13.53 -12.65
N VAL A 516 10.15 -12.87 -12.82
CA VAL A 516 11.08 -13.11 -13.92
C VAL A 516 12.35 -13.76 -13.37
N ASP A 517 12.61 -15.01 -13.73
CA ASP A 517 13.91 -15.66 -13.52
C ASP A 517 14.97 -15.00 -14.43
N LEU A 518 15.58 -13.93 -13.91
CA LEU A 518 16.59 -13.14 -14.62
C LEU A 518 17.80 -13.98 -15.02
N ALA A 519 18.21 -14.93 -14.18
CA ALA A 519 19.35 -15.79 -14.46
C ALA A 519 19.14 -16.61 -15.75
N SER A 520 17.98 -17.23 -15.91
CA SER A 520 17.66 -17.99 -17.13
C SER A 520 17.44 -17.10 -18.35
N VAL A 521 16.79 -15.95 -18.17
CA VAL A 521 16.52 -15.01 -19.28
C VAL A 521 17.83 -14.39 -19.80
N ASN A 522 18.71 -13.90 -18.91
CA ASN A 522 20.01 -13.35 -19.29
C ASN A 522 20.92 -14.41 -19.94
N ALA A 523 20.84 -15.67 -19.49
CA ALA A 523 21.56 -16.78 -20.09
C ALA A 523 20.99 -17.23 -21.45
N GLY A 524 19.88 -16.64 -21.91
CA GLY A 524 19.21 -17.02 -23.16
C GLY A 524 18.56 -18.41 -23.13
N LYS A 525 18.33 -18.97 -21.94
CA LYS A 525 17.67 -20.28 -21.78
C LYS A 525 16.17 -20.20 -22.06
N LYS A 526 15.57 -19.02 -21.86
CA LYS A 526 14.16 -18.74 -22.13
C LYS A 526 13.96 -17.26 -22.53
N PRO A 527 12.89 -16.92 -23.27
CA PRO A 527 12.56 -15.52 -23.56
C PRO A 527 12.16 -14.78 -22.28
N PHE A 528 12.25 -13.45 -22.30
CA PHE A 528 11.72 -12.63 -21.21
C PHE A 528 10.21 -12.84 -21.07
N GLY A 529 9.75 -13.06 -19.85
CA GLY A 529 8.35 -13.12 -19.51
C GLY A 529 8.18 -13.40 -18.02
N TYR A 530 7.11 -12.88 -17.44
CA TYR A 530 6.73 -13.24 -16.09
C TYR A 530 6.10 -14.63 -16.10
N GLU A 531 6.51 -15.49 -15.17
CA GLU A 531 5.97 -16.81 -14.96
C GLU A 531 5.36 -16.93 -13.56
N HIS A 532 4.48 -17.93 -13.37
CA HIS A 532 3.86 -18.19 -12.07
C HIS A 532 4.93 -18.57 -11.05
N GLU A 533 4.98 -17.83 -9.95
CA GLU A 533 5.80 -18.16 -8.79
C GLU A 533 4.98 -19.03 -7.84
N TYR A 534 3.93 -18.44 -7.27
CA TYR A 534 2.99 -19.13 -6.40
C TYR A 534 1.62 -18.46 -6.39
N SER A 535 0.65 -19.17 -5.84
CA SER A 535 -0.67 -18.65 -5.48
C SER A 535 -1.01 -18.98 -4.04
N THR A 536 -1.77 -18.12 -3.39
CA THR A 536 -2.04 -18.25 -1.95
C THR A 536 -2.84 -19.50 -1.59
N ASP A 537 -3.61 -20.05 -2.52
CA ASP A 537 -4.36 -21.29 -2.39
C ASP A 537 -3.59 -22.53 -2.87
N ASP A 538 -2.33 -22.38 -3.30
CA ASP A 538 -1.45 -23.50 -3.60
C ASP A 538 -1.22 -24.37 -2.35
N ARG A 539 -0.71 -25.58 -2.58
CA ARG A 539 -0.48 -26.57 -1.52
C ARG A 539 0.48 -26.11 -0.42
N THR A 540 1.29 -25.09 -0.68
CA THR A 540 2.20 -24.53 0.32
C THR A 540 1.43 -23.81 1.43
N TYR A 541 0.49 -22.94 1.05
CA TYR A 541 -0.17 -22.03 1.98
C TYR A 541 -1.62 -22.43 2.30
N HIS A 542 -2.30 -23.11 1.37
CA HIS A 542 -3.66 -23.61 1.52
C HIS A 542 -4.67 -22.54 1.99
N MET A 543 -4.52 -21.30 1.50
CA MET A 543 -5.42 -20.20 1.85
C MET A 543 -6.57 -20.08 0.82
N GLU A 544 -7.67 -20.81 1.06
CA GLU A 544 -8.89 -20.76 0.21
C GLU A 544 -9.59 -19.38 0.19
N SER A 545 -9.25 -18.52 1.15
CA SER A 545 -9.62 -17.11 1.18
C SER A 545 -8.52 -16.29 1.83
N LEU A 546 -8.49 -14.99 1.56
CA LEU A 546 -7.55 -14.05 2.17
C LEU A 546 -8.21 -13.21 3.26
N LEU A 547 -9.07 -13.83 4.07
CA LEU A 547 -9.63 -13.20 5.26
C LEU A 547 -8.52 -12.97 6.29
N VAL A 548 -8.70 -11.98 7.16
CA VAL A 548 -7.76 -11.67 8.25
C VAL A 548 -7.43 -12.90 9.08
N GLU A 549 -8.41 -13.74 9.43
CA GLU A 549 -8.12 -14.96 10.22
C GLU A 549 -7.22 -15.95 9.47
N ASN A 550 -7.25 -16.02 8.13
CA ASN A 550 -6.34 -16.87 7.35
C ASN A 550 -4.90 -16.37 7.48
N TRP A 551 -4.67 -15.07 7.33
CA TRP A 551 -3.37 -14.44 7.54
C TRP A 551 -2.84 -14.63 8.96
N LEU A 552 -3.71 -14.47 9.97
CA LEU A 552 -3.34 -14.71 11.36
C LEU A 552 -3.01 -16.18 11.62
N SER A 553 -3.68 -17.11 10.94
CA SER A 553 -3.37 -18.54 11.01
C SER A 553 -2.01 -18.82 10.40
N LEU A 554 -1.74 -18.32 9.20
CA LEU A 554 -0.44 -18.47 8.54
C LEU A 554 0.70 -17.90 9.39
N GLY A 555 0.57 -16.66 9.89
CA GLY A 555 1.59 -16.05 10.75
C GLY A 555 1.86 -16.86 12.02
N ARG A 556 0.81 -17.40 12.67
CA ARG A 556 1.00 -18.28 13.85
C ARG A 556 1.73 -19.57 13.48
N SER A 557 1.47 -20.16 12.32
CA SER A 557 2.16 -21.37 11.85
C SER A 557 3.63 -21.07 11.54
N LEU A 558 3.92 -19.99 10.81
CA LEU A 558 5.29 -19.56 10.50
C LEU A 558 6.11 -19.37 11.80
N ALA A 559 5.54 -18.75 12.82
CA ALA A 559 6.22 -18.49 14.09
C ALA A 559 6.12 -19.62 15.13
N ALA A 560 5.40 -20.72 14.85
CA ALA A 560 5.17 -21.77 15.84
C ALA A 560 6.47 -22.42 16.37
N PRO A 561 7.48 -22.72 15.53
CA PRO A 561 8.76 -23.27 15.98
C PRO A 561 9.51 -22.34 16.94
N VAL A 562 9.55 -21.03 16.62
CA VAL A 562 10.21 -20.02 17.47
C VAL A 562 9.50 -19.83 18.80
N LYS A 563 8.17 -19.93 18.82
CA LYS A 563 7.35 -19.72 20.01
C LYS A 563 7.31 -20.91 20.97
N ASN A 564 7.43 -22.13 20.46
CA ASN A 564 7.46 -23.35 21.28
C ASN A 564 8.49 -24.35 20.72
N PRO A 565 9.79 -24.09 20.87
CA PRO A 565 10.85 -24.93 20.28
C PRO A 565 10.71 -26.41 20.66
N VAL A 566 10.36 -26.70 21.91
CA VAL A 566 10.21 -28.08 22.41
C VAL A 566 9.07 -28.86 21.74
N LYS A 567 8.00 -28.19 21.28
CA LYS A 567 6.81 -28.86 20.73
C LYS A 567 6.71 -28.77 19.22
N ALA A 568 7.29 -27.72 18.63
CA ALA A 568 7.14 -27.38 17.22
C ALA A 568 8.49 -27.16 16.52
N GLY A 569 9.61 -27.20 17.24
CA GLY A 569 10.95 -26.97 16.68
C GLY A 569 11.36 -28.04 15.67
N ASP A 570 11.00 -29.30 15.93
CA ASP A 570 11.36 -30.44 15.08
C ASP A 570 10.22 -30.85 14.11
N ASP A 571 9.17 -30.03 13.93
CA ASP A 571 8.10 -30.33 12.97
C ASP A 571 8.58 -30.06 11.54
N PRO A 572 8.79 -31.10 10.71
CA PRO A 572 9.36 -30.93 9.37
C PRO A 572 8.44 -30.12 8.45
N ALA A 573 7.12 -30.17 8.66
CA ALA A 573 6.17 -29.43 7.84
C ALA A 573 6.22 -27.93 8.14
N LEU A 574 6.43 -27.54 9.39
CA LEU A 574 6.59 -26.14 9.78
C LEU A 574 7.95 -25.57 9.37
N ALA A 575 9.01 -26.39 9.37
CA ALA A 575 10.30 -26.02 8.82
C ALA A 575 10.18 -25.77 7.31
N GLN A 576 9.63 -26.73 6.56
CA GLN A 576 9.40 -26.60 5.13
C GLN A 576 8.52 -25.38 4.77
N LEU A 577 7.45 -25.13 5.54
CA LEU A 577 6.61 -23.96 5.34
C LEU A 577 7.40 -22.65 5.49
N TRP A 578 8.30 -22.56 6.47
CA TRP A 578 9.13 -21.38 6.65
C TRP A 578 10.15 -21.22 5.53
N ASP A 579 10.83 -22.30 5.15
CA ASP A 579 11.83 -22.28 4.09
C ASP A 579 11.20 -21.86 2.75
N THR A 580 10.02 -22.40 2.43
CA THR A 580 9.27 -21.98 1.23
C THR A 580 8.75 -20.55 1.34
N PHE A 581 8.33 -20.11 2.52
CA PHE A 581 7.94 -18.70 2.73
C PHE A 581 9.12 -17.75 2.55
N LEU A 582 10.32 -18.11 2.99
CA LEU A 582 11.54 -17.33 2.78
C LEU A 582 11.92 -17.24 1.30
N ALA A 583 11.89 -18.37 0.58
CA ALA A 583 12.18 -18.38 -0.86
C ALA A 583 11.25 -17.41 -1.62
N HIS A 584 9.94 -17.49 -1.36
CA HIS A 584 8.96 -16.57 -1.94
C HIS A 584 9.14 -15.12 -1.44
N SER A 585 9.51 -14.90 -0.18
CA SER A 585 9.84 -13.56 0.34
C SER A 585 10.97 -12.88 -0.46
N PHE A 586 11.88 -13.68 -1.02
CA PHE A 586 12.97 -13.25 -1.88
C PHE A 586 12.76 -13.63 -3.35
N VAL A 587 11.51 -13.81 -3.78
CA VAL A 587 11.10 -13.98 -5.18
C VAL A 587 11.88 -15.10 -5.90
N ASP A 588 12.08 -16.23 -5.23
CA ASP A 588 12.81 -17.41 -5.73
C ASP A 588 14.18 -17.06 -6.34
N SER A 589 14.88 -16.11 -5.73
CA SER A 589 16.23 -15.69 -6.13
C SER A 589 17.35 -16.49 -5.44
N ASP A 590 17.01 -17.48 -4.62
CA ASP A 590 17.93 -18.30 -3.81
C ASP A 590 18.71 -17.49 -2.75
N TYR A 591 18.29 -16.25 -2.47
CA TYR A 591 19.01 -15.33 -1.57
C TYR A 591 19.27 -15.91 -0.18
N GLU A 592 18.29 -16.61 0.38
CA GLU A 592 18.35 -17.20 1.72
C GLU A 592 19.47 -18.23 1.90
N ASN A 593 20.00 -18.78 0.80
CA ASN A 593 21.07 -19.77 0.80
C ASN A 593 22.47 -19.19 0.51
N LEU A 594 22.57 -17.88 0.23
CA LEU A 594 23.83 -17.23 -0.17
C LEU A 594 24.69 -16.73 1.00
N GLY A 595 24.17 -16.76 2.23
CA GLY A 595 24.94 -16.36 3.43
C GLY A 595 25.14 -14.85 3.59
N TYR A 596 24.25 -14.02 3.04
CA TYR A 596 24.29 -12.55 3.12
C TYR A 596 23.72 -11.95 4.43
N GLY A 597 23.57 -12.76 5.47
CA GLY A 597 23.12 -12.33 6.81
C GLY A 597 21.77 -12.90 7.21
#